data_AF-A0A3M1R2F9-F1
#
_entry.id   AF-A0A3M1R2F9-F1
#
_cell.length_a   1.000
_cell.length_b   1.000
_cell.length_c   1.000
_cell.angle_alpha   90.00
_cell.angle_beta   90.00
_cell.angle_gamma   90.00
#
_symmetry.space_group_name_H-M   'P 1'
#
loop_
_entity.id
_entity.type
_entity.pdbx_description
1 polymer ?
#
loop_
_entity_poly.entity_id
_entity_poly.type
_entity_poly.pdbx_seq_one_letter_code
_entity_poly.pdbx_strand_id
1 'polypeptide(L)' 'LQGKGIVELDGVRHLVEPHTVVHIPPGVRHGIFNTGLEDLIFIVVASPPQDMPAVQPARE' A
#
# COMPACT_ATOMS: atom_id res chain seq x y z
N LEU A 1 9.19 -6.28 5.71
CA LEU A 1 7.72 -6.03 5.68
C LEU A 1 7.24 -6.08 7.12
N GLN A 2 6.72 -4.98 7.65
CA GLN A 2 6.38 -4.79 9.06
C GLN A 2 5.09 -3.96 9.18
N GLY A 3 4.39 -4.07 10.31
CA GLY A 3 3.21 -3.27 10.60
C GLY A 3 1.90 -3.97 10.21
N LYS A 4 0.81 -3.41 10.71
CA LYS A 4 -0.56 -3.82 10.37
C LYS A 4 -1.35 -2.61 9.88
N GLY A 5 -2.24 -2.84 8.95
CA GLY A 5 -3.00 -1.77 8.31
C GLY A 5 -4.32 -2.23 7.74
N ILE A 6 -5.01 -1.28 7.12
CA ILE A 6 -6.17 -1.54 6.28
C ILE A 6 -5.82 -1.15 4.85
N VAL A 7 -6.10 -2.03 3.90
CA VAL A 7 -6.20 -1.66 2.49
C VAL A 7 -7.67 -1.55 2.14
N GLU A 8 -8.05 -0.42 1.55
CA GLU A 8 -9.38 -0.22 0.98
C GLU A 8 -9.29 -0.35 -0.54
N LEU A 9 -10.09 -1.25 -1.13
CA LEU A 9 -10.21 -1.47 -2.57
C LEU A 9 -11.67 -1.26 -2.97
N ASP A 10 -11.92 -0.23 -3.78
CA ASP A 10 -13.28 0.16 -4.22
C ASP A 10 -14.31 0.22 -3.08
N GLY A 11 -13.89 0.79 -1.93
CA GLY A 11 -14.70 0.93 -0.72
C GLY A 11 -14.74 -0.29 0.20
N VAL A 12 -14.17 -1.44 -0.21
CA VAL A 12 -14.08 -2.65 0.62
C VAL A 12 -12.78 -2.64 1.42
N ARG A 13 -12.89 -2.85 2.74
CA ARG A 13 -11.75 -2.81 3.67
C ARG A 13 -11.23 -4.21 3.97
N HIS A 14 -9.92 -4.37 3.84
CA HIS A 14 -9.18 -5.60 4.11
C HIS A 14 -8.09 -5.35 5.14
N LEU A 15 -7.99 -6.21 6.15
CA LEU A 15 -6.86 -6.17 7.09
C LEU A 15 -5.61 -6.72 6.40
N VAL A 16 -4.48 -6.04 6.60
CA VAL A 16 -3.18 -6.48 6.09
C VAL A 16 -2.16 -6.55 7.22
N GLU A 17 -1.30 -7.54 7.14
CA GLU A 17 -0.21 -7.77 8.09
C GLU A 17 1.00 -8.39 7.36
N PRO A 18 2.15 -8.60 8.01
CA PRO A 18 3.33 -9.16 7.35
C PRO A 18 3.02 -10.45 6.60
N HIS A 19 3.59 -10.59 5.40
CA HIS A 19 3.33 -11.67 4.43
C HIS A 19 2.00 -11.63 3.67
N THR A 20 1.18 -10.58 3.85
CA THR A 20 0.00 -10.35 2.99
C THR A 20 0.42 -9.84 1.61
N VAL A 21 -0.15 -10.40 0.55
CA VAL A 21 -0.04 -9.89 -0.82
C VAL A 21 -1.38 -9.30 -1.25
N VAL A 22 -1.36 -8.07 -1.74
CA VAL A 22 -2.55 -7.38 -2.27
C VAL A 22 -2.36 -7.16 -3.76
N HIS A 23 -3.31 -7.64 -4.56
CA HIS A 23 -3.39 -7.34 -5.98
C HIS A 23 -4.38 -6.20 -6.22
N ILE A 24 -3.92 -5.13 -6.86
CA ILE A 24 -4.73 -3.96 -7.20
C ILE A 24 -4.94 -3.96 -8.72
N PRO A 25 -6.14 -4.31 -9.21
CA PRO A 25 -6.43 -4.26 -10.64
C PRO A 25 -6.41 -2.82 -11.19
N PRO A 26 -6.10 -2.62 -12.49
CA PRO A 26 -6.22 -1.31 -13.13
C PRO A 26 -7.61 -0.68 -12.95
N GLY A 27 -7.65 0.63 -12.74
CA GLY A 27 -8.90 1.39 -12.55
C GLY A 27 -9.55 1.25 -11.17
N VAL A 28 -9.02 0.40 -10.29
CA VAL A 28 -9.53 0.27 -8.91
C VAL A 28 -8.99 1.38 -8.03
N ARG A 29 -9.89 2.20 -7.47
CA ARG A 29 -9.54 3.15 -6.42
C ARG A 29 -9.08 2.38 -5.19
N HIS A 30 -7.92 2.75 -4.68
CA HIS A 30 -7.30 2.08 -3.56
C HIS A 30 -6.70 3.09 -2.57
N GLY A 31 -6.63 2.68 -1.31
CA GLY A 31 -5.94 3.40 -0.24
C GLY A 31 -5.35 2.43 0.77
N ILE A 32 -4.24 2.82 1.40
CA ILE A 32 -3.62 2.07 2.49
C ILE A 32 -3.53 2.97 3.72
N PHE A 33 -3.95 2.43 4.86
CA PHE A 33 -4.03 3.15 6.12
C PHE A 33 -3.23 2.41 7.18
N ASN A 34 -2.20 3.05 7.74
CA ASN A 34 -1.56 2.55 8.93
C ASN A 34 -2.54 2.71 10.11
N THR A 35 -2.90 1.59 10.73
CA THR A 35 -3.82 1.54 11.89
C THR A 35 -3.12 0.99 13.14
N GLY A 36 -1.85 0.63 13.03
CA GLY A 36 -1.02 0.17 14.13
C GLY A 36 -0.34 1.31 14.89
N LEU A 37 0.40 0.93 15.93
CA LEU A 37 1.23 1.83 16.74
C LEU A 37 2.69 1.91 16.22
N GLU A 38 3.05 1.05 15.27
CA GLU A 38 4.36 0.99 14.63
C GLU A 38 4.27 1.45 13.16
N ASP A 39 5.43 1.70 12.55
CA ASP A 39 5.49 2.02 11.12
C ASP A 39 5.00 0.86 10.25
N LEU A 40 4.23 1.19 9.20
CA LEU A 40 3.81 0.24 8.18
C LEU A 40 4.83 0.25 7.04
N ILE A 41 5.66 -0.79 6.97
CA ILE A 41 6.73 -0.93 5.98
C ILE A 41 6.34 -2.03 4.97
N PHE A 42 6.08 -1.61 3.73
CA PHE A 42 5.62 -2.48 2.64
C PHE A 42 6.33 -2.17 1.32
N ILE A 43 6.21 -3.08 0.35
CA ILE A 43 6.76 -2.93 -1.00
C ILE A 43 5.59 -2.70 -1.95
N VAL A 44 5.72 -1.69 -2.81
CA VAL A 44 4.81 -1.48 -3.95
C VAL A 44 5.53 -1.91 -5.21
N VAL A 45 4.84 -2.67 -6.07
CA VAL A 45 5.29 -3.02 -7.42
C VAL A 45 4.15 -2.67 -8.36
N ALA A 46 4.45 -1.90 -9.41
CA ALA A 46 3.46 -1.47 -10.39
C ALA A 46 3.89 -1.86 -11.81
N SER A 47 2.91 -2.23 -12.63
CA SER A 47 3.05 -2.42 -14.07
C SER A 47 1.78 -1.88 -14.73
N PRO A 48 1.88 -0.83 -15.56
CA PRO A 48 3.11 -0.23 -16.05
C PRO A 48 3.78 0.68 -14.98
N PRO A 49 5.11 0.90 -15.04
CA PRO A 49 5.85 1.58 -13.96
C PRO A 49 5.45 3.05 -13.77
N GLN A 50 4.81 3.67 -14.76
CA GLN A 50 4.36 5.07 -14.72
C GLN A 50 3.19 5.29 -13.73
N ASP A 51 2.56 4.22 -13.25
CA ASP A 51 1.50 4.30 -12.24
C ASP A 51 2.04 4.62 -10.84
N MET A 52 3.36 4.49 -10.62
CA MET A 52 3.97 4.96 -9.37
C MET A 52 4.28 6.46 -9.41
N PRO A 53 4.01 7.21 -8.33
CA PRO A 53 4.46 8.58 -8.21
C PRO A 53 5.99 8.66 -8.25
N ALA A 54 6.51 9.77 -8.74
CA ALA A 54 7.95 10.03 -8.73
C ALA A 54 8.48 9.97 -7.28
N VAL A 55 9.54 9.19 -7.07
CA VAL A 55 10.21 9.10 -5.77
C VAL A 55 10.81 10.47 -5.47
N GLN A 56 10.29 11.16 -4.46
CA GLN A 56 10.93 12.34 -3.92
C GLN A 56 12.10 11.88 -3.04
N PRO A 57 13.28 12.51 -3.13
CA PRO A 57 14.37 12.21 -2.23
C PRO A 57 13.91 12.46 -0.79
N ALA A 58 14.33 11.58 0.13
CA ALA A 58 14.12 11.80 1.55
C ALA A 58 14.70 13.18 1.92
N ARG A 59 13.91 14.01 2.60
CA ARG A 59 14.44 15.24 3.18
C ARG A 59 15.33 14.82 4.36
N GLU A 60 16.57 15.33 4.39
CA GLU A 60 17.52 15.16 5.50
C GLU A 60 16.95 15.65 6.82
#